data_AF-A0A1E5TC45-F1
#
_entry.id   AF-A0A1E5TC45-F1
#
_cell.length_a   1.000
_cell.length_b   1.000
_cell.length_c   1.000
_cell.angle_alpha   90.00
_cell.angle_beta   90.00
_cell.angle_gamma   90.00
#
_symmetry.space_group_name_H-M   'P 1'
#
loop_
_entity.id
_entity.type
_entity.pdbx_description
1 polymer ?
#
loop_
_entity_poly.entity_id
_entity_poly.type
_entity_poly.pdbx_seq_one_letter_code
_entity_poly.pdbx_strand_id
1 'polypeptide(L)' 'MKFILGKDRKQTCLFPVSLEDSIEQENSVRSIDQFVDSLDLSELGFRSVFTENGPPAYNPSVLLKLYNSILLIIQEW' A
#
# COMPACT_ATOMS: atom_id res chain seq x y z
N MET A 1 -15.75 5.24 -31.24
CA MET A 1 -16.07 4.90 -29.83
C MET A 1 -14.91 5.39 -28.97
N LYS A 2 -15.18 6.32 -28.03
CA LYS A 2 -14.19 7.03 -27.20
C LYS A 2 -13.83 6.19 -25.97
N PHE A 3 -12.67 5.52 -25.95
CA PHE A 3 -12.15 4.82 -24.77
C PHE A 3 -10.63 5.03 -24.67
N ILE A 4 -10.10 4.91 -23.44
CA ILE A 4 -8.66 4.91 -23.20
C ILE A 4 -8.05 3.67 -23.86
N LEU A 5 -7.09 3.88 -24.77
CA LEU A 5 -6.27 2.80 -25.31
C LEU A 5 -5.21 2.44 -24.26
N GLY A 6 -5.27 1.20 -23.76
CA GLY A 6 -4.32 0.69 -22.77
C GLY A 6 -2.89 0.64 -23.31
N LYS A 7 -1.91 0.65 -22.40
CA LYS A 7 -0.49 0.46 -22.73
C LYS A 7 -0.26 -0.81 -23.55
N ASP A 8 0.74 -0.75 -24.44
CA ASP A 8 1.16 -1.88 -25.27
C ASP A 8 1.59 -3.07 -24.40
N ARG A 9 1.00 -4.25 -24.65
CA ARG A 9 1.23 -5.47 -23.86
C ARG A 9 2.64 -6.07 -24.05
N LYS A 10 3.42 -5.58 -25.00
CA LYS A 10 4.79 -6.04 -25.29
C LYS A 10 5.86 -5.04 -24.83
N GLN A 11 5.47 -3.90 -24.27
CA GLN A 11 6.43 -2.95 -23.68
C GLN A 11 7.16 -3.63 -22.52
N THR A 12 8.42 -3.95 -22.75
CA THR A 12 9.22 -4.79 -21.86
C THR A 12 9.73 -3.95 -20.69
N CYS A 13 9.24 -4.22 -19.48
CA CYS A 13 9.97 -3.91 -18.24
C CYS A 13 10.94 -5.06 -17.97
N LEU A 14 12.25 -4.80 -17.96
CA LEU A 14 13.23 -5.67 -17.30
C LEU A 14 12.97 -5.47 -15.79
N PHE A 15 12.13 -6.32 -15.21
CA PHE A 15 11.53 -6.16 -13.88
C PHE A 15 12.44 -5.51 -12.82
N PRO A 16 11.95 -4.54 -12.02
CA PRO A 16 12.52 -4.34 -10.70
C PRO A 16 12.36 -5.66 -9.92
N VAL A 17 13.38 -6.08 -9.19
CA VAL A 17 13.44 -7.41 -8.53
C VAL A 17 12.30 -7.58 -7.50
N SER A 18 11.74 -6.47 -7.03
CA SER A 18 10.56 -6.39 -6.17
C SER A 18 9.81 -5.06 -6.35
N LEU A 19 8.59 -4.97 -5.79
CA LEU A 19 7.87 -3.70 -5.69
C LEU A 19 8.68 -2.67 -4.89
N GLU A 20 9.44 -3.11 -3.89
CA GLU A 20 10.36 -2.27 -3.13
C GLU A 20 11.44 -1.66 -4.01
N ASP A 21 11.98 -2.42 -4.96
CA ASP A 21 13.00 -1.91 -5.89
C ASP A 21 12.42 -0.96 -6.94
N SER A 22 11.08 -0.92 -7.07
CA SER A 22 10.39 0.06 -7.91
C SER A 22 10.10 1.39 -7.22
N ILE A 23 10.26 1.44 -5.89
CA ILE A 23 10.02 2.63 -5.06
C ILE A 23 11.37 3.32 -4.82
N GLU A 24 11.49 4.58 -5.23
CA GLU A 24 12.69 5.38 -4.98
C GLU A 24 13.04 5.47 -3.48
N GLN A 25 14.32 5.60 -3.16
CA GLN A 25 14.78 5.63 -1.77
C GLN A 25 14.25 6.84 -1.00
N GLU A 26 14.03 7.97 -1.68
CA GLU A 26 13.53 9.21 -1.10
C GLU A 26 11.99 9.33 -1.19
N ASN A 27 11.31 8.27 -1.62
CA ASN A 27 9.86 8.30 -1.76
C ASN A 27 9.16 8.37 -0.39
N SER A 28 8.27 9.35 -0.22
CA SER A 28 7.50 9.60 1.00
C SER A 28 6.68 8.40 1.50
N VAL A 29 6.33 7.45 0.62
CA VAL A 29 5.66 6.18 1.00
C VAL A 29 6.50 5.38 2.00
N ARG A 30 7.83 5.43 1.92
CA ARG A 30 8.72 4.74 2.86
C ARG A 30 8.65 5.33 4.27
N SER A 31 8.46 6.65 4.38
CA SER A 31 8.25 7.33 5.66
C SER A 31 6.92 6.92 6.30
N ILE A 32 5.89 6.71 5.48
CA ILE A 32 4.58 6.19 5.94
C ILE A 32 4.75 4.76 6.47
N ASP A 33 5.52 3.93 5.77
CA ASP A 33 5.77 2.55 6.17
C ASP A 33 6.43 2.48 7.55
N GLN A 34 7.52 3.24 7.74
CA GLN A 34 8.20 3.37 9.04
C GLN A 34 7.31 3.97 10.13
N PHE A 35 6.49 4.97 9.79
CA PHE A 35 5.56 5.58 10.74
C PHE A 35 4.55 4.54 11.23
N VAL A 36 3.88 3.83 10.33
CA VAL A 36 2.87 2.83 10.72
C VAL A 36 3.49 1.65 11.48
N ASP A 37 4.71 1.24 11.13
CA ASP A 37 5.42 0.17 11.85
C ASP A 37 5.88 0.59 13.26
N SER A 38 6.01 1.90 13.52
CA SER A 38 6.33 2.42 14.85
C SER A 38 5.11 2.55 15.78
N LEU A 39 3.89 2.44 15.25
CA LEU A 39 2.66 2.60 16.03
C LEU A 39 2.29 1.31 16.76
N ASP A 40 1.98 1.43 18.06
CA ASP A 40 1.30 0.35 18.78
C ASP A 40 -0.19 0.36 18.45
N LEU A 41 -0.56 -0.48 17.49
CA LEU A 41 -1.94 -0.63 17.05
C LEU A 41 -2.87 -1.14 18.17
N SER A 42 -2.33 -1.86 19.15
CA SER A 42 -3.11 -2.37 20.29
C SER A 42 -3.46 -1.24 21.25
N GLU A 43 -2.49 -0.36 21.56
CA GLU A 43 -2.72 0.83 22.39
C GLU A 43 -3.67 1.83 21.72
N LEU A 44 -3.62 1.93 20.38
CA LEU A 44 -4.54 2.75 19.59
C LEU A 44 -5.95 2.14 19.47
N GLY A 45 -6.18 0.95 20.04
CA GLY A 45 -7.49 0.31 20.11
C GLY A 45 -7.87 -0.50 18.86
N PHE A 46 -6.95 -0.74 17.94
CA PHE A 46 -7.19 -1.66 16.83
C PHE A 46 -7.27 -3.09 17.35
N ARG A 47 -8.28 -3.83 16.88
CA ARG A 47 -8.49 -5.24 17.22
C ARG A 47 -8.45 -6.06 15.95
N SER A 48 -7.53 -7.01 15.89
CA SER A 48 -7.56 -8.07 14.88
C SER A 48 -8.54 -9.14 15.32
N VAL A 49 -9.77 -9.09 14.85
CA VAL A 49 -10.77 -10.13 15.12
C VAL A 49 -10.57 -11.24 14.10
N PHE A 50 -10.10 -12.39 14.54
CA PHE A 50 -10.03 -13.59 13.71
C PHE A 50 -11.34 -14.36 13.86
N THR A 51 -12.08 -14.52 12.77
CA THR A 51 -13.28 -15.35 12.73
C THR A 51 -12.88 -16.75 12.28
N GLU A 52 -13.15 -17.78 13.09
CA GLU A 52 -12.77 -19.19 12.77
C GLU A 52 -13.36 -19.71 11.45
N ASN A 53 -14.56 -19.24 11.07
CA ASN A 53 -15.29 -19.71 9.88
C ASN A 53 -15.53 -18.62 8.84
N GLY A 54 -14.77 -17.51 8.87
CA GLY A 54 -14.88 -16.39 7.96
C GLY A 54 -13.58 -16.10 7.21
N PRO A 55 -13.62 -15.29 6.14
CA PRO A 55 -12.38 -14.79 5.54
C PRO A 55 -11.56 -14.03 6.59
N PRO A 56 -10.23 -14.21 6.62
CA PRO A 56 -9.39 -13.56 7.61
C PRO A 56 -9.53 -12.04 7.51
N ALA A 57 -9.60 -11.38 8.66
CA ALA A 57 -9.58 -9.93 8.71
C ALA A 57 -8.24 -9.40 8.18
N TYR A 58 -8.28 -8.27 7.48
CA TYR A 58 -7.07 -7.57 7.06
C TYR A 58 -6.31 -7.06 8.29
N ASN A 59 -4.97 -7.09 8.21
CA ASN A 59 -4.13 -6.52 9.25
C ASN A 59 -4.34 -4.99 9.30
N PRO A 60 -4.68 -4.40 10.46
CA PRO A 60 -4.86 -2.95 10.59
C PRO A 60 -3.66 -2.13 10.14
N SER A 61 -2.42 -2.62 10.32
CA SER A 61 -1.19 -1.99 9.81
C SER A 61 -1.25 -1.82 8.29
N VAL A 62 -1.65 -2.87 7.57
CA VAL A 62 -1.74 -2.86 6.10
C VAL A 62 -2.80 -1.88 5.62
N LEU A 63 -3.94 -1.80 6.33
CA LEU A 63 -4.99 -0.84 6.01
C LEU A 63 -4.53 0.61 6.23
N LEU A 64 -3.78 0.87 7.30
CA LEU A 64 -3.23 2.20 7.58
C LEU A 64 -2.18 2.59 6.53
N LYS A 65 -1.27 1.69 6.17
CA LYS A 65 -0.29 1.93 5.10
C LYS A 65 -0.98 2.28 3.79
N LEU A 66 -2.02 1.53 3.43
CA LEU A 66 -2.82 1.77 2.21
C LEU A 66 -3.54 3.12 2.26
N TYR A 67 -4.23 3.43 3.36
CA TYR A 67 -4.97 4.67 3.51
C TYR A 67 -4.06 5.90 3.41
N ASN A 68 -2.95 5.89 4.14
CA ASN A 68 -1.98 6.99 4.14
C ASN A 68 -1.29 7.13 2.77
N SER A 69 -0.99 6.02 2.09
CA SER A 69 -0.43 6.07 0.73
C SER A 69 -1.41 6.67 -0.28
N ILE A 70 -2.70 6.31 -0.20
CA ILE A 70 -3.74 6.92 -1.05
C ILE A 70 -3.89 8.41 -0.74
N LEU A 71 -3.87 8.79 0.55
CA LEU A 71 -3.97 10.18 0.95
C LEU A 71 -2.79 11.01 0.42
N LEU A 72 -1.56 10.48 0.50
CA LEU A 72 -0.37 11.10 -0.05
C LEU A 72 -0.52 11.35 -1.57
N ILE A 73 -0.98 10.33 -2.31
CA ILE A 73 -1.26 10.47 -3.74
C ILE A 73 -2.29 11.57 -3.98
N ILE A 74 -3.37 11.65 -3.21
CA ILE A 74 -4.39 12.70 -3.39
C ILE A 74 -3.83 14.11 -3.08
N GLN A 75 -2.89 14.24 -2.15
CA GLN A 75 -2.27 15.54 -1.80
C GLN A 75 -1.25 16.00 -2.86
N GLU A 76 -0.67 15.08 -3.63
CA GLU A 76 0.30 15.37 -4.69
C GLU A 76 -0.34 15.63 -6.07
N TRP A 77 -1.67 15.48 -6.21
CA TRP A 77 -2.43 15.67 -7.46
C TRP A 77 -3.35 16.90 -7.46
#